data_AF-A0A6J2CR49-F1
#
_entry.id   AF-A0A6J2CR49-F1
#
_cell.length_a   1.000
_cell.length_b   1.000
_cell.length_c   1.000
_cell.angle_alpha   90.00
_cell.angle_beta   90.00
_cell.angle_gamma   90.00
#
_symmetry.space_group_name_H-M   'P 1'
#
loop_
_entity.id
_entity.type
_entity.pdbx_description
1 polymer ?
#
loop_
_entity_poly.entity_id
_entity_poly.type
_entity_poly.pdbx_seq_one_letter_code
_entity_poly.pdbx_strand_id
1 'polypeptide(L)'
;MRRAPRPTLPCGSECLPGTWEKAYQDHRRKVQDAQPLVDARAPRSLSHLHLKLKKLKLEEERLATIDRDNRLLLEKLSCILRTRGQTDSRNNCTQKSGRFEMWKRASQPFCGSPLPSSVNKGKREQEPRRVQRENKTILERTRSPELSSHRAQR
;
A
#
# COMPACT_ATOMS: atom_id res chain seq x y z
N MET A 1 -92.36 -11.37 -46.32
CA MET A 1 -91.28 -10.48 -46.83
C MET A 1 -89.93 -11.01 -46.36
N ARG A 2 -88.88 -10.82 -47.17
CA ARG A 2 -87.65 -11.66 -47.21
C ARG A 2 -86.77 -11.56 -45.96
N ARG A 3 -86.20 -12.69 -45.53
CA ARG A 3 -85.13 -12.76 -44.52
C ARG A 3 -83.96 -11.87 -44.95
N ALA A 4 -83.47 -11.03 -44.03
CA ALA A 4 -82.29 -10.22 -44.25
C ALA A 4 -81.06 -11.11 -44.57
N PRO A 5 -80.19 -10.72 -45.51
CA PRO A 5 -78.97 -11.46 -45.78
C PRO A 5 -78.10 -11.49 -44.52
N ARG A 6 -77.62 -12.68 -44.12
CA ARG A 6 -76.60 -12.76 -43.08
C ARG A 6 -75.32 -12.12 -43.63
N PRO A 7 -74.62 -11.27 -42.87
CA PRO A 7 -73.32 -10.79 -43.27
C PRO A 7 -72.44 -12.03 -43.44
N THR A 8 -71.99 -12.29 -44.67
CA THR A 8 -70.86 -13.18 -44.90
C THR A 8 -69.69 -12.50 -44.23
N LEU A 9 -69.36 -12.97 -43.02
CA LEU A 9 -68.04 -12.72 -42.48
C LEU A 9 -67.07 -13.13 -43.59
N PRO A 10 -66.11 -12.28 -43.98
CA PRO A 10 -65.02 -12.75 -44.80
C PRO A 10 -64.50 -14.00 -44.09
N CYS A 11 -64.23 -15.06 -44.85
CA CYS A 11 -63.44 -16.17 -44.37
C CYS A 11 -62.08 -15.58 -43.98
N GLY A 12 -62.03 -15.02 -42.78
CA GLY A 12 -60.85 -14.45 -42.17
C GLY A 12 -59.98 -15.66 -42.00
N SER A 13 -58.95 -15.72 -42.84
CA SER A 13 -57.85 -16.69 -42.79
C SER A 13 -57.80 -17.28 -41.40
N GLU A 14 -58.16 -18.56 -41.26
CA GLU A 14 -57.93 -19.30 -40.04
C GLU A 14 -56.49 -18.99 -39.65
N CYS A 15 -56.31 -18.17 -38.62
CA CYS A 15 -54.99 -17.82 -38.14
C CYS A 15 -54.46 -19.13 -37.58
N LEU A 16 -53.76 -19.88 -38.44
CA LEU A 16 -53.25 -21.20 -38.13
C LEU A 16 -52.51 -21.06 -36.79
N PRO A 17 -52.90 -21.83 -35.75
CA PRO A 17 -52.38 -21.68 -34.39
C PRO A 17 -50.86 -21.78 -34.24
N GLY A 18 -50.11 -22.08 -35.31
CA GLY A 18 -48.64 -22.09 -35.32
C GLY A 18 -47.96 -20.84 -35.87
N THR A 19 -48.67 -19.89 -36.51
CA THR A 19 -48.03 -18.71 -37.13
C THR A 19 -47.56 -17.69 -36.10
N TRP A 20 -48.38 -17.42 -35.08
CA TRP A 20 -48.03 -16.54 -33.96
C TRP A 20 -46.95 -17.16 -33.07
N GLU A 21 -47.01 -18.48 -32.84
CA GLU A 21 -46.03 -19.24 -32.07
C GLU A 21 -44.65 -19.16 -32.73
N LYS A 22 -44.59 -19.35 -34.06
CA LYS A 22 -43.35 -19.26 -34.84
C LYS A 22 -42.80 -17.83 -34.86
N ALA A 23 -43.66 -16.83 -35.06
CA ALA A 23 -43.26 -15.43 -35.01
C ALA A 23 -42.72 -15.03 -33.62
N TYR A 24 -43.33 -15.56 -32.55
CA TYR A 24 -42.87 -15.37 -31.18
C TYR A 24 -41.51 -16.01 -30.93
N GLN A 25 -41.31 -17.26 -31.38
CA GLN A 25 -40.01 -17.94 -31.27
C GLN A 25 -38.91 -17.21 -32.07
N ASP A 26 -39.21 -16.74 -33.27
CA ASP A 26 -38.28 -15.96 -34.09
C ASP A 26 -37.94 -14.61 -33.44
N HIS A 27 -38.93 -13.94 -32.85
CA HIS A 27 -38.69 -12.73 -32.06
C HIS A 27 -37.77 -13.01 -30.87
N ARG A 28 -38.04 -14.08 -30.12
CA ARG A 28 -37.22 -14.47 -28.96
C ARG A 28 -35.78 -14.78 -29.38
N ARG A 29 -35.56 -15.45 -30.52
CA ARG A 29 -34.22 -15.65 -31.09
C ARG A 29 -33.54 -14.33 -31.42
N LYS A 30 -34.22 -13.41 -32.13
CA LYS A 30 -33.67 -12.09 -32.46
C LYS A 30 -33.31 -11.26 -31.23
N VAL A 31 -34.10 -11.36 -30.16
CA VAL A 31 -33.82 -10.68 -28.89
C VAL A 31 -32.62 -11.31 -28.18
N GLN A 32 -32.49 -12.63 -28.20
CA GLN A 32 -31.34 -13.34 -27.61
C GLN A 32 -30.05 -13.09 -28.39
N ASP A 33 -30.12 -13.06 -29.72
CA ASP A 33 -28.97 -12.87 -30.60
C ASP A 33 -28.54 -11.40 -30.72
N ALA A 34 -29.35 -10.47 -30.21
CA ALA A 34 -29.05 -9.03 -30.26
C ALA A 34 -27.74 -8.72 -29.50
N GLN A 35 -26.71 -8.34 -30.25
CA GLN A 35 -25.44 -7.88 -29.68
C GLN A 35 -25.51 -6.39 -29.31
N PRO A 36 -24.89 -5.98 -28.19
CA PRO A 36 -24.77 -4.56 -27.86
C PRO A 36 -23.93 -3.83 -28.90
N LEU A 37 -24.43 -2.70 -29.40
CA LEU A 37 -23.73 -1.86 -30.39
C LEU A 37 -22.47 -1.20 -29.80
N VAL A 38 -22.46 -0.97 -28.49
CA VAL A 38 -21.37 -0.30 -27.77
C VAL A 38 -20.64 -1.30 -26.90
N ASP A 39 -19.31 -1.27 -26.96
CA ASP A 39 -18.48 -2.04 -26.04
C ASP A 39 -18.66 -1.49 -24.62
N ALA A 40 -19.29 -2.28 -23.76
CA ALA A 40 -19.48 -1.97 -22.34
C ALA A 40 -18.38 -2.59 -21.45
N ARG A 41 -17.30 -3.15 -22.04
CA ARG A 41 -16.20 -3.73 -21.28
C ARG A 41 -15.46 -2.65 -20.49
N ALA A 42 -15.00 -3.05 -19.31
CA ALA A 42 -14.14 -2.19 -18.49
C ALA A 42 -12.86 -1.84 -19.28
N PRO A 43 -12.44 -0.56 -19.29
CA PRO A 43 -11.17 -0.17 -19.87
C PRO A 43 -10.01 -0.94 -19.24
N ARG A 44 -8.96 -1.21 -20.01
CA ARG A 44 -7.74 -1.85 -19.49
C ARG A 44 -7.14 -0.97 -18.40
N SER A 45 -6.78 -1.58 -17.27
CA SER A 45 -6.05 -0.89 -16.21
C SER A 45 -4.66 -0.48 -16.72
N LEU A 46 -4.43 0.82 -16.85
CA LEU A 46 -3.15 1.34 -17.29
C LEU A 46 -2.18 1.35 -16.10
N SER A 47 -1.00 0.75 -16.26
CA SER A 47 -0.01 0.59 -15.19
C SER A 47 0.42 1.91 -14.54
N HIS A 48 0.47 3.00 -15.32
CA HIS A 48 0.83 4.34 -14.84
C HIS A 48 -0.20 4.99 -13.90
N LEU A 49 -1.44 4.49 -13.86
CA LEU A 49 -2.46 4.96 -12.90
C LEU A 49 -2.20 4.42 -11.49
N HIS A 50 -1.58 3.23 -11.39
CA HIS A 50 -1.27 2.58 -10.12
C HIS A 50 0.19 2.82 -9.67
N LEU A 51 1.10 3.10 -10.61
CA LEU A 51 2.52 3.26 -10.33
C LEU A 51 2.98 4.71 -10.47
N LYS A 52 3.36 5.33 -9.34
CA LYS A 52 3.95 6.68 -9.31
C LYS A 52 5.44 6.64 -9.62
N LEU A 53 5.79 6.32 -10.87
CA LEU A 53 7.18 6.08 -11.28
C LEU A 53 8.14 7.24 -10.95
N LYS A 54 7.70 8.51 -11.12
CA LYS A 54 8.51 9.68 -10.76
C LYS A 54 8.85 9.74 -9.27
N LYS A 55 7.89 9.37 -8.40
CA LYS A 55 8.10 9.34 -6.95
C LYS A 55 9.11 8.26 -6.57
N LEU A 56 8.97 7.06 -7.13
CA LEU A 56 9.88 5.94 -6.89
C LEU A 56 11.32 6.29 -7.29
N LYS A 57 11.52 6.87 -8.48
CA LYS A 57 12.85 7.31 -8.94
C LYS A 57 13.50 8.31 -7.98
N LEU A 58 12.75 9.31 -7.54
CA LEU A 58 13.28 10.33 -6.62
C LEU A 58 13.65 9.74 -5.26
N GLU A 59 12.86 8.80 -4.74
CA GLU A 59 13.18 8.06 -3.52
C GLU A 59 14.45 7.23 -3.68
N GLU A 60 14.61 6.53 -4.80
CA GLU A 60 15.81 5.76 -5.12
C GLU A 60 17.07 6.64 -5.20
N GLU A 61 17.01 7.78 -5.89
CA GLU A 61 18.11 8.74 -5.97
C GLU A 61 18.49 9.31 -4.59
N ARG A 62 17.49 9.63 -3.77
CA ARG A 62 17.70 10.09 -2.39
C ARG A 62 18.41 9.01 -1.56
N LEU A 63 17.94 7.76 -1.63
CA LEU A 63 18.56 6.64 -0.91
C LEU A 63 19.99 6.39 -1.39
N ALA A 64 20.24 6.43 -2.70
CA ALA A 64 21.58 6.28 -3.26
C ALA A 64 22.54 7.38 -2.78
N THR A 65 22.05 8.60 -2.56
CA THR A 65 22.85 9.70 -2.00
C THR A 65 23.19 9.42 -0.54
N ILE A 66 22.19 9.07 0.27
CA ILE A 66 22.37 8.70 1.68
C ILE A 66 23.37 7.54 1.83
N ASP A 67 23.29 6.52 0.97
CA ASP A 67 24.18 5.36 1.03
C ASP A 67 25.63 5.72 0.68
N ARG A 68 25.86 6.62 -0.28
CA ARG A 68 27.20 7.13 -0.58
C ARG A 68 27.76 7.91 0.60
N ASP A 69 26.96 8.80 1.17
CA ASP A 69 27.38 9.64 2.30
C ASP A 69 27.66 8.78 3.55
N ASN A 70 26.83 7.77 3.81
CA ASN A 70 27.05 6.82 4.90
C ASN A 70 28.36 6.06 4.74
N ARG A 71 28.67 5.60 3.51
CA ARG A 71 29.96 4.93 3.24
C ARG A 71 31.14 5.86 3.52
N LEU A 72 31.08 7.10 3.03
CA LEU A 72 32.13 8.10 3.24
C LEU A 72 32.28 8.48 4.72
N LEU A 73 31.17 8.61 5.45
CA LEU A 73 31.16 8.85 6.89
C LEU A 73 31.84 7.69 7.63
N LEU A 74 31.49 6.45 7.31
CA LEU A 74 32.10 5.27 7.93
C LEU A 74 33.60 5.18 7.65
N GLU A 75 34.04 5.50 6.43
CA GLU A 75 35.46 5.58 6.10
C GLU A 75 36.18 6.62 6.95
N LYS A 76 35.62 7.83 7.08
CA LYS A 76 36.17 8.90 7.93
C LYS A 76 36.23 8.49 9.40
N LEU A 77 35.16 7.93 9.94
CA LEU A 77 35.11 7.44 11.33
C LEU A 77 36.15 6.33 11.55
N SER A 78 36.29 5.39 10.62
CA SER A 78 37.31 4.34 10.69
C SER A 78 38.73 4.90 10.72
N CYS A 79 38.98 6.00 10.00
CA CYS A 79 40.25 6.71 10.02
C CYS A 79 40.50 7.30 11.41
N ILE A 80 39.56 8.09 11.94
CA ILE A 80 39.67 8.73 13.26
C ILE A 80 39.87 7.68 14.36
N LEU A 81 39.10 6.59 14.33
CA LEU A 81 39.19 5.50 15.30
C LEU A 81 40.56 4.82 15.28
N ARG A 82 41.15 4.61 14.09
CA ARG A 82 42.49 4.03 13.95
C ARG A 82 43.59 4.97 14.43
N THR A 83 43.49 6.25 14.09
CA THR A 83 44.49 7.26 14.45
C THR A 83 44.34 7.74 15.91
N ARG A 84 43.29 7.28 16.62
CA ARG A 84 43.06 7.51 18.06
C ARG A 84 43.07 9.00 18.47
N GLY A 85 42.79 9.90 17.52
CA GLY A 85 42.84 11.35 17.71
C GLY A 85 44.19 12.03 17.47
N GLN A 86 45.25 11.30 17.07
CA GLN A 86 46.43 11.97 16.52
C GLN A 86 46.06 12.63 15.19
N THR A 87 46.25 13.94 15.12
CA THR A 87 45.91 14.74 13.94
C THR A 87 47.22 15.19 13.30
N ASP A 88 47.91 14.27 12.63
CA ASP A 88 48.92 14.64 11.65
C ASP A 88 48.19 15.23 10.43
N SER A 89 48.51 16.48 10.09
CA SER A 89 47.85 17.31 9.06
C SER A 89 47.93 16.74 7.62
N ARG A 90 48.46 15.53 7.47
CA ARG A 90 48.50 14.77 6.23
C ARG A 90 47.30 13.83 6.21
N ASN A 91 46.25 14.26 5.53
CA ASN A 91 45.03 13.50 5.27
C ASN A 91 45.30 12.29 4.32
N ASN A 92 46.19 11.38 4.73
CA ASN A 92 46.66 10.25 3.93
C ASN A 92 45.83 8.99 4.21
N CYS A 93 44.50 9.13 4.26
CA CYS A 93 43.59 7.98 4.23
C CYS A 93 43.50 7.42 2.80
N THR A 94 44.66 6.99 2.26
CA THR A 94 44.71 6.26 1.00
C THR A 94 43.98 4.94 1.17
N GLN A 95 42.96 4.76 0.34
CA GLN A 95 42.13 3.59 0.15
C GLN A 95 42.86 2.27 0.44
N LYS A 96 42.66 1.71 1.64
CA LYS A 96 42.82 0.27 1.85
C LYS A 96 41.44 -0.35 1.76
N SER A 97 41.10 -0.75 0.54
CA SER A 97 40.09 -1.75 0.23
C SER A 97 40.33 -2.99 1.10
N GLY A 98 39.60 -3.10 2.20
CA GLY A 98 39.96 -4.03 3.26
C GLY A 98 38.85 -4.27 4.25
N ARG A 99 37.87 -5.06 3.80
CA ARG A 99 37.10 -6.00 4.62
C ARG A 99 35.79 -5.47 5.26
N PHE A 100 34.72 -5.70 4.51
CA PHE A 100 33.31 -5.67 4.92
C PHE A 100 32.93 -6.70 6.03
N GLU A 101 33.88 -7.52 6.51
CA GLU A 101 33.63 -8.57 7.51
C GLU A 101 33.59 -8.09 8.98
N MET A 102 33.89 -6.82 9.26
CA MET A 102 33.98 -6.34 10.65
C MET A 102 32.60 -6.13 11.31
N TRP A 103 31.56 -5.86 10.51
CA TRP A 103 30.20 -5.65 11.02
C TRP A 103 29.49 -6.93 11.46
N LYS A 104 29.86 -8.10 10.92
CA LYS A 104 29.38 -9.40 11.46
C LYS A 104 29.98 -9.71 12.83
N ARG A 105 31.16 -9.19 13.16
CA ARG A 105 31.88 -9.47 14.41
C ARG A 105 31.49 -8.53 15.56
N ALA A 106 31.00 -7.32 15.24
CA ALA A 106 30.51 -6.35 16.23
C ALA A 106 29.11 -6.67 16.79
N SER A 107 28.38 -7.62 16.19
CA SER A 107 27.13 -8.18 16.76
C SER A 107 27.38 -9.29 17.79
N GLN A 108 28.63 -9.67 18.07
CA GLN A 108 28.95 -10.44 19.27
C GLN A 108 29.13 -9.50 20.46
N PRO A 109 28.60 -9.81 21.65
CA PRO A 109 28.90 -9.04 22.84
C PRO A 109 30.38 -9.20 23.15
N PHE A 110 31.19 -8.18 22.84
CA PHE A 110 32.55 -8.11 23.34
C PHE A 110 32.47 -7.82 24.83
N CYS A 111 32.62 -8.88 25.63
CA CYS A 111 32.78 -8.79 27.07
C CYS A 111 33.99 -7.90 27.40
N GLY A 112 33.82 -6.93 28.31
CA GLY A 112 34.90 -6.56 29.22
C GLY A 112 35.34 -5.10 29.35
N SER A 113 34.65 -4.09 28.81
CA SER A 113 34.97 -2.70 29.18
C SER A 113 33.74 -1.78 29.18
N PRO A 114 33.41 -1.10 30.30
CA PRO A 114 32.30 -0.16 30.32
C PRO A 114 32.61 1.05 29.44
N LEU A 115 31.78 1.29 28.41
CA LEU A 115 31.74 2.58 27.73
C LEU A 115 31.39 3.69 28.75
N PRO A 116 31.96 4.90 28.61
CA PRO A 116 31.63 6.02 29.49
C PRO A 116 30.13 6.29 29.45
N SER A 117 29.53 6.42 30.64
CA SER A 117 28.10 6.66 30.81
C SER A 117 27.73 7.97 30.11
N SER A 118 26.88 7.87 29.08
CA SER A 118 26.24 9.04 28.48
C SER A 118 25.46 9.79 29.56
N VAL A 119 25.66 11.11 29.66
CA VAL A 119 25.02 12.01 30.65
C VAL A 119 23.49 11.83 30.70
N ASN A 120 22.87 11.40 29.60
CA ASN A 120 21.42 11.18 29.50
C ASN A 120 21.00 9.70 29.46
N LYS A 121 21.88 8.76 29.82
CA LYS A 121 21.62 7.32 29.81
C LYS A 121 20.38 6.95 30.62
N GLY A 122 20.25 7.51 31.83
CA GLY A 122 19.10 7.27 32.70
C GLY A 122 17.77 7.75 32.08
N LYS A 123 17.76 8.90 31.41
CA LYS A 123 16.56 9.41 30.72
C LYS A 123 16.19 8.55 29.52
N ARG A 124 17.19 8.10 28.76
CA ARG A 124 17.00 7.26 27.56
C ARG A 124 16.51 5.85 27.90
N GLU A 125 16.93 5.29 29.04
CA GLU A 125 16.46 4.00 29.55
C GLU A 125 15.07 4.08 30.19
N GLN A 126 14.67 5.26 30.70
CA GLN A 126 13.36 5.47 31.33
C GLN A 126 12.25 5.82 30.33
N GLU A 127 12.58 6.50 29.21
CA GLU A 127 11.65 6.82 28.12
C GLU A 127 10.80 5.62 27.64
N PRO A 128 11.35 4.44 27.31
CA PRO A 128 10.53 3.32 26.86
C PRO A 128 9.56 2.82 27.95
N ARG A 129 9.93 2.89 29.23
CA ARG A 129 9.03 2.51 30.34
C ARG A 129 7.90 3.53 30.50
N ARG A 130 8.18 4.81 30.29
CA ARG A 130 7.17 5.87 30.30
C ARG A 130 6.19 5.70 29.14
N VAL A 131 6.71 5.50 27.93
CA VAL A 131 5.91 5.25 26.72
C VAL A 131 5.05 4.00 26.88
N GLN A 132 5.57 2.92 27.48
CA GLN A 132 4.79 1.70 27.76
C GLN A 132 3.64 1.95 28.75
N ARG A 133 3.86 2.78 29.78
CA ARG A 133 2.79 3.16 30.73
C ARG A 133 1.71 3.98 30.05
N GLU A 134 2.10 4.99 29.26
CA GLU A 134 1.17 5.84 28.52
C GLU A 134 0.35 5.02 27.51
N ASN A 135 0.99 4.13 26.75
CA ASN A 135 0.31 3.22 25.83
C ASN A 135 -0.67 2.30 26.55
N LYS A 136 -0.30 1.75 27.72
CA LYS A 136 -1.22 0.94 28.53
C LYS A 136 -2.43 1.75 28.97
N THR A 137 -2.25 2.99 29.42
CA THR A 137 -3.35 3.86 29.83
C THR A 137 -4.28 4.22 28.67
N ILE A 138 -3.73 4.50 27.48
CA ILE A 138 -4.52 4.77 26.28
C ILE A 138 -5.34 3.52 25.90
N LEU A 139 -4.71 2.34 25.91
CA LEU A 139 -5.37 1.07 25.60
C LEU A 139 -6.54 0.79 26.54
N GLU A 140 -6.36 0.99 27.86
CA GLU A 140 -7.43 0.82 28.84
C GLU A 140 -8.58 1.83 28.63
N ARG A 141 -8.27 3.07 28.21
CA ARG A 141 -9.29 4.09 27.87
C ARG A 141 -10.07 3.74 26.60
N THR A 142 -9.42 3.16 25.59
CA THR A 142 -10.12 2.70 24.37
C THR A 142 -10.90 1.41 24.58
N ARG A 143 -10.47 0.55 25.53
CA ARG A 143 -11.13 -0.73 25.82
C ARG A 143 -12.43 -0.55 26.62
N SER A 144 -12.53 0.55 27.38
CA SER A 144 -13.71 0.92 28.16
C SER A 144 -14.26 2.26 27.68
N PRO A 145 -15.13 2.29 26.64
CA PRO A 145 -15.69 3.54 26.11
C PRO A 145 -16.68 4.23 27.08
N GLU A 146 -17.07 3.57 28.18
CA GLU A 146 -18.02 4.09 29.16
C GLU A 146 -17.29 4.72 30.34
N LEU A 147 -17.15 6.06 30.32
CA LEU A 147 -17.14 6.98 31.49
C LEU A 147 -16.73 8.41 31.06
N SER A 148 -17.22 8.89 29.91
CA SER A 148 -17.16 10.31 29.56
C SER A 148 -18.54 10.92 29.28
N SER A 149 -19.61 10.34 29.83
CA SER A 149 -20.93 10.97 29.81
C SER A 149 -21.28 11.77 31.08
N HIS A 150 -20.39 11.84 32.10
CA HIS A 150 -20.72 12.46 33.40
C HIS A 150 -19.84 13.66 33.80
N ARG A 151 -19.26 14.38 32.83
CA ARG A 151 -18.57 15.66 33.10
C ARG A 151 -18.97 16.79 32.16
N ALA A 152 -20.21 16.75 31.68
CA ALA A 152 -20.87 17.85 30.99
C ALA A 152 -22.20 18.16 31.71
N GLN A 153 -22.14 18.44 33.01
CA GLN A 153 -23.21 19.08 33.79
C GLN A 153 -22.60 19.57 35.12
N ARG A 154 -21.98 20.75 35.07
CA ARG A 154 -21.91 21.74 36.14
C ARG A 154 -21.42 23.05 35.56
#